data_AF-A0A6P1RF07-F1
#
_entry.id   AF-A0A6P1RF07-F1
#
_cell.length_a   1.000
_cell.length_b   1.000
_cell.length_c   1.000
_cell.angle_alpha   90.00
_cell.angle_beta   90.00
_cell.angle_gamma   90.00
#
_symmetry.space_group_name_H-M   'P 1'
#
loop_
_entity.id
_entity.type
_entity.pdbx_description
1 polymer ?
#
loop_
_entity_poly.entity_id
_entity_poly.type
_entity_poly.pdbx_seq_one_letter_code
_entity_poly.pdbx_strand_id
1 'polypeptide(L)'
;MLRWWVNYQYWKRDTIRFEYRAVLIFLLILAGACFVVGWFFAAPEVRGKWINSAGLMFDVGGVIQLHISGLFDEIVNKYGDAEKYPYGPPSHITRKIIDDPDRPIKMWIRTHLFLESTGGFYLLLVGFAFQLMGTWV
;
A
#
# COMPACT_ATOMS: atom_id res chain seq x y z
N MET A 1 7.38 26.28 22.76
CA MET A 1 6.33 26.12 21.72
C MET A 1 6.73 25.15 20.59
N LEU A 2 7.97 25.15 20.09
CA LEU A 2 8.41 24.24 19.00
C LEU A 2 8.23 22.74 19.28
N ARG A 3 8.47 22.28 20.52
CA ARG A 3 8.38 20.86 20.89
C ARG A 3 6.96 20.28 20.75
N TRP A 4 5.93 21.10 20.96
CA TRP A 4 4.52 20.71 20.79
C TRP A 4 4.12 20.62 19.31
N TRP A 5 4.61 21.54 18.49
CA TRP A 5 4.37 21.53 17.04
C TRP A 5 5.00 20.32 16.35
N VAL A 6 6.23 19.96 16.75
CA VAL A 6 6.92 18.77 16.25
C VAL A 6 6.15 17.50 16.63
N ASN A 7 5.68 17.37 17.88
CA ASN A 7 4.88 16.23 18.31
C ASN A 7 3.52 16.13 17.61
N TYR A 8 2.86 17.25 17.33
CA TYR A 8 1.58 17.27 16.60
C TYR A 8 1.73 16.77 15.16
N GLN A 9 2.81 17.16 14.48
CA GLN A 9 3.13 16.70 13.13
C GLN A 9 3.40 15.18 13.09
N TYR A 10 4.11 14.64 14.08
CA TYR A 10 4.34 13.20 14.19
C TYR A 10 3.05 12.44 14.49
N TRP A 11 2.25 12.91 15.44
CA TRP A 11 0.99 12.25 15.82
C TRP A 11 0.00 12.21 14.66
N LYS A 12 -0.16 13.32 13.92
CA LYS A 12 -1.01 13.40 12.73
C LYS A 12 -0.53 12.47 11.60
N ARG A 13 0.78 12.28 11.44
CA ARG A 13 1.35 11.39 10.41
C ARG A 13 1.13 9.92 10.75
N ASP A 14 1.20 9.56 12.03
CA ASP A 14 0.97 8.19 12.51
C ASP A 14 -0.52 7.81 12.46
N THR A 15 -1.44 8.73 12.79
CA THR A 15 -2.89 8.48 12.66
C THR A 15 -3.33 8.35 11.21
N ILE A 16 -2.82 9.21 10.31
CA ILE A 16 -3.09 9.13 8.86
C ILE A 16 -2.65 7.76 8.30
N ARG A 17 -1.46 7.27 8.68
CA ARG A 17 -1.00 5.94 8.24
C ARG A 17 -1.89 4.81 8.77
N PHE A 18 -2.52 4.96 9.93
CA PHE A 18 -3.45 3.96 10.46
C PHE A 18 -4.76 3.92 9.65
N GLU A 19 -5.32 5.08 9.30
CA GLU A 19 -6.54 5.19 8.48
C GLU A 19 -6.35 4.55 7.10
N TYR A 20 -5.23 4.84 6.43
CA TYR A 20 -4.94 4.23 5.13
C TYR A 20 -4.76 2.71 5.19
N ARG A 21 -4.27 2.16 6.30
CA ARG A 21 -4.19 0.71 6.50
C ARG A 21 -5.57 0.07 6.62
N ALA A 22 -6.48 0.72 7.34
CA ALA A 22 -7.87 0.25 7.43
C ALA A 22 -8.55 0.31 6.05
N VAL A 23 -8.34 1.38 5.29
CA VAL A 23 -8.84 1.52 3.91
C VAL A 23 -8.25 0.43 3.01
N LEU A 24 -6.95 0.14 3.09
CA LEU A 24 -6.32 -0.93 2.31
C LEU A 24 -6.95 -2.30 2.61
N ILE A 25 -7.12 -2.65 3.88
CA ILE A 25 -7.73 -3.92 4.28
C ILE A 25 -9.18 -3.99 3.77
N PHE A 26 -9.94 -2.90 3.90
CA PHE A 26 -11.29 -2.83 3.39
C PHE A 26 -11.35 -3.04 1.86
N LEU A 27 -10.45 -2.40 1.11
CA LEU A 27 -10.35 -2.58 -0.34
C LEU A 27 -10.00 -4.02 -0.72
N LEU A 28 -9.09 -4.67 0.00
CA LEU A 28 -8.72 -6.07 -0.26
C LEU A 28 -9.89 -7.03 0.01
N ILE A 29 -10.66 -6.79 1.08
CA ILE A 29 -11.88 -7.56 1.37
C ILE A 29 -12.90 -7.38 0.26
N LEU A 30 -13.09 -6.13 -0.20
CA LEU A 30 -14.07 -5.80 -1.23
C LEU A 30 -13.65 -6.37 -2.60
N ALA A 31 -12.34 -6.33 -2.92
CA ALA A 31 -11.77 -6.97 -4.10
C ALA A 31 -12.01 -8.48 -4.09
N GLY A 32 -11.76 -9.13 -2.95
CA GLY A 32 -12.05 -10.56 -2.76
C GLY A 32 -13.53 -10.89 -2.91
N ALA A 33 -14.42 -10.07 -2.34
CA ALA A 33 -15.85 -10.24 -2.50
C ALA A 33 -16.29 -10.08 -3.96
N CYS A 34 -15.81 -9.06 -4.67
CA CYS A 34 -16.07 -8.87 -6.10
C CYS A 34 -15.58 -10.05 -6.94
N PHE A 35 -14.42 -10.61 -6.62
CA PHE A 35 -13.89 -11.79 -7.32
C PHE A 35 -14.75 -13.04 -7.08
N VAL A 36 -15.11 -13.33 -5.82
CA VAL A 36 -15.95 -14.49 -5.47
C VAL A 36 -17.34 -14.38 -6.09
N VAL A 37 -17.97 -13.21 -5.98
CA VAL A 37 -19.28 -12.94 -6.60
C VAL A 37 -19.18 -13.06 -8.12
N GLY A 38 -18.17 -12.42 -8.74
CA GLY A 38 -17.94 -12.48 -10.18
C GLY A 38 -17.75 -13.89 -10.70
N TRP A 39 -16.92 -14.69 -10.04
CA TRP A 39 -16.55 -16.02 -10.52
C TRP A 39 -17.65 -17.05 -10.33
N PHE A 40 -18.26 -17.10 -9.13
CA PHE A 40 -19.19 -18.17 -8.76
C PHE A 40 -20.66 -17.83 -8.91
N PHE A 41 -21.05 -16.55 -8.77
CA PHE A 41 -22.46 -16.16 -8.69
C PHE A 41 -22.92 -15.28 -9.86
N ALA A 42 -22.01 -14.62 -10.56
CA ALA A 42 -22.36 -13.73 -11.66
C ALA A 42 -22.68 -14.50 -12.94
N ALA A 43 -23.69 -14.02 -13.66
CA ALA A 43 -24.02 -14.51 -14.99
C ALA A 43 -22.83 -14.27 -15.95
N PRO A 44 -22.66 -15.10 -16.99
CA PRO A 44 -21.52 -15.01 -17.92
C PRO A 44 -21.34 -13.60 -18.51
N GLU A 45 -22.43 -12.94 -18.88
CA GLU A 45 -22.43 -11.61 -19.51
C GLU A 45 -21.88 -10.47 -18.63
N VAL A 46 -21.82 -10.67 -17.32
CA VAL A 46 -21.36 -9.65 -16.36
C VAL A 46 -20.13 -10.11 -15.56
N ARG A 47 -19.66 -11.35 -15.76
CA ARG A 47 -18.52 -11.92 -15.04
C ARG A 47 -17.26 -11.10 -15.23
N GLY A 48 -16.93 -10.73 -16.47
CA GLY A 48 -15.78 -9.88 -16.77
C GLY A 48 -15.80 -8.54 -16.04
N LYS A 49 -16.98 -7.92 -15.89
CA LYS A 49 -17.14 -6.63 -15.16
C LYS A 49 -16.81 -6.76 -13.68
N TRP A 50 -17.21 -7.86 -13.04
CA TRP A 50 -16.89 -8.13 -11.64
C TRP A 50 -15.40 -8.42 -11.42
N ILE A 51 -14.78 -9.19 -12.32
CA ILE A 51 -13.34 -9.47 -12.27
C ILE A 51 -12.54 -8.18 -12.49
N ASN A 52 -12.94 -7.33 -13.44
CA ASN A 52 -12.34 -6.01 -13.65
C ASN A 52 -12.48 -5.10 -12.43
N SER A 53 -13.64 -5.15 -11.75
CA SER A 53 -13.88 -4.36 -10.53
C SER A 53 -12.98 -4.81 -9.38
N ALA A 54 -12.78 -6.13 -9.23
CA ALA A 54 -11.83 -6.69 -8.28
C ALA A 54 -10.39 -6.23 -8.60
N GLY A 55 -9.98 -6.31 -9.87
CA GLY A 55 -8.67 -5.84 -10.32
C GLY A 55 -8.44 -4.35 -10.06
N LEU A 56 -9.42 -3.49 -10.31
CA LEU A 56 -9.33 -2.05 -10.01
C LEU A 56 -9.15 -1.78 -8.51
N MET A 57 -9.77 -2.57 -7.64
CA MET A 57 -9.61 -2.43 -6.19
C MET A 57 -8.22 -2.88 -5.72
N PHE A 58 -7.65 -3.90 -6.36
CA PHE A 58 -6.25 -4.27 -6.18
C PHE A 58 -5.31 -3.15 -6.61
N ASP A 59 -5.60 -2.47 -7.72
CA ASP A 59 -4.77 -1.36 -8.19
C ASP A 59 -4.81 -0.17 -7.22
N VAL A 60 -6.00 0.26 -6.80
CA VAL A 60 -6.16 1.35 -5.83
C VAL A 60 -5.50 0.99 -4.51
N GLY A 61 -5.66 -0.26 -4.05
CA GLY A 61 -4.98 -0.78 -2.87
C GLY A 61 -3.45 -0.77 -3.03
N GLY A 62 -2.93 -1.16 -4.19
CA GLY A 62 -1.52 -1.12 -4.52
C GLY A 62 -0.94 0.30 -4.44
N VAL A 63 -1.61 1.29 -5.03
CA VAL A 63 -1.20 2.70 -4.94
C VAL A 63 -1.19 3.20 -3.50
N ILE A 64 -2.24 2.88 -2.72
CA ILE A 64 -2.31 3.27 -1.30
C ILE A 64 -1.19 2.60 -0.51
N GLN A 65 -0.90 1.32 -0.76
CA GLN A 65 0.20 0.62 -0.12
C GLN A 65 1.54 1.27 -0.45
N LEU A 66 1.79 1.61 -1.72
CA LEU A 66 3.02 2.30 -2.13
C LEU A 66 3.17 3.64 -1.41
N HIS A 67 2.07 4.38 -1.23
CA HIS A 67 2.06 5.61 -0.44
C HIS A 67 2.38 5.37 1.05
N ILE A 68 1.78 4.34 1.67
CA ILE A 68 2.08 3.99 3.08
C ILE A 68 3.54 3.54 3.25
N SER A 69 4.07 2.78 2.29
CA SER A 69 5.44 2.26 2.31
C SER A 69 6.50 3.36 2.15
N GLY A 70 6.10 4.56 1.70
CA GLY A 70 7.02 5.66 1.47
C GLY A 70 7.82 5.53 0.18
N LEU A 71 7.42 4.65 -0.76
CA LEU A 71 8.08 4.53 -2.06
C LEU A 71 8.12 5.88 -2.80
N PHE A 72 7.04 6.66 -2.76
CA PHE A 72 7.03 7.99 -3.39
C PHE A 72 8.01 8.95 -2.72
N ASP A 73 8.13 8.91 -1.39
CA ASP A 73 9.13 9.69 -0.66
C ASP A 73 10.55 9.22 -1.03
N GLU A 74 10.77 7.92 -1.21
CA GLU A 74 12.05 7.37 -1.63
C GLU A 74 12.40 7.75 -3.08
N ILE A 75 11.46 7.67 -4.01
CA ILE A 75 11.65 8.09 -5.40
C ILE A 75 11.94 9.59 -5.48
N VAL A 76 11.17 10.41 -4.78
CA VAL A 76 11.37 11.86 -4.76
C VAL A 76 12.69 12.22 -4.06
N ASN A 77 13.10 11.52 -3.00
CA ASN A 77 14.42 11.77 -2.40
C ASN A 77 15.58 11.27 -3.27
N LYS A 78 15.41 10.13 -3.96
CA LYS A 78 16.46 9.50 -4.77
C LYS A 78 16.66 10.18 -6.11
N TYR A 79 15.61 10.75 -6.68
CA TYR A 79 15.61 11.38 -7.99
C TYR A 79 15.25 12.87 -7.97
N GLY A 80 15.02 13.46 -6.80
CA GLY A 80 14.58 14.86 -6.65
C GLY A 80 15.63 15.83 -6.14
N ASP A 81 16.92 15.48 -6.10
CA ASP A 81 17.98 16.46 -5.81
C ASP A 81 19.09 16.43 -6.87
N ALA A 82 19.20 17.53 -7.63
CA ALA A 82 20.10 17.66 -8.78
C ALA A 82 21.45 18.34 -8.44
N GLU A 83 21.67 18.78 -7.20
CA GLU A 83 22.92 19.47 -6.78
C GLU A 83 23.43 19.09 -5.36
N LYS A 84 22.67 18.36 -4.55
CA LYS A 84 22.90 18.21 -3.09
C LYS A 84 22.60 16.76 -2.68
N TYR A 85 23.55 16.04 -2.08
CA TYR A 85 23.54 15.83 -0.64
C TYR A 85 24.99 15.70 -0.12
N PRO A 86 25.58 16.75 0.47
CA PRO A 86 26.86 16.60 1.18
C PRO A 86 26.76 15.79 2.49
N TYR A 87 25.58 15.62 3.09
CA TYR A 87 25.43 14.85 4.34
C TYR A 87 24.23 13.90 4.42
N GLY A 88 23.51 13.68 3.33
CA GLY A 88 22.42 12.69 3.26
C GLY A 88 21.27 12.89 4.27
N PRO A 89 20.27 11.98 4.28
CA PRO A 89 19.15 12.05 5.22
C PRO A 89 19.56 11.66 6.66
N PRO A 90 19.00 12.29 7.72
CA PRO A 90 19.48 12.14 9.10
C PRO A 90 19.23 10.73 9.69
N SER A 91 20.24 10.20 10.40
CA SER A 91 20.34 8.86 11.00
C SER A 91 19.20 8.41 11.96
N HIS A 92 18.33 9.33 12.37
CA HIS A 92 17.09 9.03 13.09
C HIS A 92 16.11 8.18 12.26
N ILE A 93 16.10 8.33 10.93
CA ILE A 93 15.19 7.61 10.03
C ILE A 93 15.58 6.13 9.92
N THR A 94 16.88 5.82 9.94
CA THR A 94 17.42 4.44 9.84
C THR A 94 17.18 3.61 11.11
N ARG A 95 17.11 4.25 12.28
CA ARG A 95 16.86 3.57 13.58
C ARG A 95 15.41 3.19 13.86
N LYS A 96 14.44 3.70 13.09
CA LYS A 96 13.01 3.32 13.23
C LYS A 96 12.61 2.11 12.36
N ILE A 97 13.52 1.64 11.51
CA ILE A 97 13.30 0.51 10.61
C ILE A 97 13.68 -0.83 11.30
N ILE A 98 14.42 -0.79 12.41
CA ILE A 98 14.93 -1.96 13.13
C ILE A 98 14.36 -1.95 14.56
N ASP A 99 13.73 -3.06 14.93
CA ASP A 99 13.36 -3.56 16.28
C ASP A 99 12.06 -3.11 16.99
N ASP A 100 11.06 -3.99 16.91
CA ASP A 100 10.32 -4.51 18.09
C ASP A 100 10.02 -6.02 17.84
N PRO A 101 10.68 -6.99 18.54
CA PRO A 101 10.67 -8.41 18.15
C PRO A 101 9.44 -9.23 18.58
N ASP A 102 8.48 -8.70 19.35
CA ASP A 102 7.57 -9.56 20.13
C ASP A 102 6.23 -9.96 19.48
N ARG A 103 6.05 -9.89 18.14
CA ARG A 103 4.74 -10.19 17.50
C ARG A 103 4.84 -10.89 16.13
N PRO A 104 5.07 -12.21 16.05
CA PRO A 104 5.51 -12.89 14.82
C PRO A 104 4.52 -12.83 13.65
N ILE A 105 3.21 -13.03 13.88
CA ILE A 105 2.22 -13.06 12.77
C ILE A 105 1.82 -11.63 12.33
N LYS A 106 1.68 -10.71 13.28
CA LYS A 106 1.44 -9.29 12.98
C LYS A 106 2.65 -8.63 12.31
N MET A 107 3.87 -9.04 12.65
CA MET A 107 5.10 -8.58 11.99
C MET A 107 5.17 -9.09 10.56
N TRP A 108 4.88 -10.37 10.28
CA TRP A 108 4.96 -10.88 8.90
C TRP A 108 4.03 -10.13 7.94
N ILE A 109 2.76 -9.96 8.32
CA ILE A 109 1.78 -9.16 7.55
C ILE A 109 2.24 -7.69 7.47
N ARG A 110 2.78 -7.13 8.56
CA ARG A 110 3.30 -5.76 8.57
C ARG A 110 4.51 -5.56 7.67
N THR A 111 5.40 -6.54 7.59
CA THR A 111 6.65 -6.45 6.83
C THR A 111 6.37 -6.62 5.34
N HIS A 112 5.66 -7.68 4.94
CA HIS A 112 5.36 -7.94 3.54
C HIS A 112 4.31 -6.99 2.95
N LEU A 113 3.29 -6.61 3.75
CA LEU A 113 2.17 -5.82 3.24
C LEU A 113 2.37 -4.31 3.45
N PHE A 114 3.24 -3.86 4.37
CA PHE A 114 3.32 -2.44 4.74
C PHE A 114 4.74 -1.83 4.85
N LEU A 115 5.82 -2.62 4.81
CA LEU A 115 7.20 -2.10 4.84
C LEU A 115 7.95 -2.32 3.53
N GLU A 116 7.68 -3.41 2.82
CA GLU A 116 8.21 -3.59 1.46
C GLU A 116 7.35 -2.81 0.46
N SER A 117 7.98 -1.82 -0.16
CA SER A 117 7.42 -1.11 -1.32
C SER A 117 7.14 -2.05 -2.49
N THR A 118 7.78 -3.21 -2.53
CA THR A 118 7.51 -4.27 -3.50
C THR A 118 6.09 -4.84 -3.36
N GLY A 119 5.49 -4.82 -2.17
CA GLY A 119 4.14 -5.34 -1.93
C GLY A 119 3.06 -4.60 -2.71
N GLY A 120 3.12 -3.27 -2.73
CA GLY A 120 2.18 -2.43 -3.50
C GLY A 120 2.35 -2.57 -5.01
N PHE A 121 3.60 -2.78 -5.46
CA PHE A 121 3.86 -3.08 -6.85
C PHE A 121 3.27 -4.43 -7.29
N TYR A 122 3.38 -5.48 -6.47
CA TYR A 122 2.73 -6.76 -6.76
C TYR A 122 1.20 -6.66 -6.76
N LEU A 123 0.61 -5.84 -5.86
CA LEU A 123 -0.83 -5.58 -5.88
C LEU A 123 -1.29 -4.96 -7.21
N LEU A 124 -0.53 -4.00 -7.77
CA LEU A 124 -0.79 -3.44 -9.09
C LEU A 124 -0.67 -4.48 -10.21
N LEU A 125 0.37 -5.34 -10.17
CA LEU A 125 0.54 -6.39 -11.18
C LEU A 125 -0.60 -7.41 -11.16
N VAL A 126 -1.03 -7.82 -9.97
CA VAL A 126 -2.17 -8.74 -9.81
C VAL A 126 -3.47 -8.08 -10.25
N GLY A 127 -3.69 -6.81 -9.90
CA GLY A 127 -4.85 -6.03 -10.33
C GLY A 127 -4.95 -5.91 -11.84
N PHE A 128 -3.84 -5.57 -12.49
CA PHE A 128 -3.72 -5.54 -13.95
C PHE A 128 -3.97 -6.91 -14.59
N ALA A 129 -3.42 -7.99 -14.04
CA ALA A 129 -3.66 -9.35 -14.54
C ALA A 129 -5.15 -9.73 -14.47
N PHE A 130 -5.84 -9.39 -13.37
CA PHE A 130 -7.28 -9.60 -13.26
C PHE A 130 -8.07 -8.74 -14.24
N GLN A 131 -7.69 -7.49 -14.49
CA GLN A 131 -8.35 -6.67 -15.51
C GLN A 131 -8.17 -7.23 -16.93
N LEU A 132 -6.99 -7.77 -17.23
CA LEU A 132 -6.79 -8.49 -18.48
C LEU A 132 -7.72 -9.70 -18.55
N MET A 133 -7.72 -10.56 -17.52
CA MET A 133 -8.62 -11.73 -17.48
C MET A 133 -10.09 -11.35 -17.64
N GLY A 134 -10.57 -10.34 -16.94
CA GLY A 134 -11.96 -9.87 -17.02
C GLY A 134 -12.31 -9.23 -18.36
N THR A 135 -11.34 -8.87 -19.20
CA THR A 135 -11.59 -8.42 -20.57
C THR A 135 -11.85 -9.59 -21.53
N TRP A 136 -11.32 -10.78 -21.24
CA TRP A 136 -11.44 -11.98 -22.09
C TRP A 136 -12.49 -13.00 -21.59
N VAL A 137 -13.11 -12.73 -20.44
CA VAL A 137 -14.13 -13.59 -19.78
C VAL A 137 -15.50 -12.93 -19.83
#